data_AF-A0A4Q2FU87-F1
#
_entry.id   AF-A0A4Q2FU87-F1
#
_cell.length_a   1.000
_cell.length_b   1.000
_cell.length_c   1.000
_cell.angle_alpha   90.00
_cell.angle_beta   90.00
_cell.angle_gamma   90.00
#
_symmetry.space_group_name_H-M   'P 1'
#
loop_
_entity.id
_entity.type
_entity.pdbx_description
1 polymer ?
#
loop_
_entity_poly.entity_id
_entity_poly.type
_entity_poly.pdbx_seq_one_letter_code
_entity_poly.pdbx_strand_id
1 'polypeptide(L)'
;MNPDEMHTIMRYITNIEISFQNNLAPKLKSLSETKYYEGGEASKAMDHYADMLNKVNEVGDLYRRANSEILSMMGQMIEQDTKLRDDFINGLVADPALVQNLETLGRDHIRG
;
A
#
# COMPACT_ATOMS: atom_id res chain seq x y z
N MET A 1 -6.51 4.14 -13.23
CA MET A 1 -5.93 4.46 -11.91
C MET A 1 -4.59 5.10 -12.18
N ASN A 2 -4.35 6.31 -11.68
CA ASN A 2 -3.11 7.06 -11.89
C ASN A 2 -2.11 6.80 -10.73
N PRO A 3 -0.81 7.15 -10.90
CA PRO A 3 0.21 6.91 -9.87
C PRO A 3 -0.09 7.60 -8.52
N ASP A 4 -0.63 8.82 -8.54
CA ASP A 4 -0.95 9.58 -7.32
C ASP A 4 -2.10 8.95 -6.52
N GLU A 5 -3.10 8.40 -7.21
CA GLU A 5 -4.20 7.63 -6.63
C GLU A 5 -3.65 6.36 -5.96
N MET A 6 -2.72 5.65 -6.60
CA MET A 6 -2.08 4.47 -6.01
C MET A 6 -1.24 4.81 -4.77
N HIS A 7 -0.43 5.86 -4.82
CA HIS A 7 0.32 6.34 -3.65
C HIS A 7 -0.60 6.72 -2.50
N THR A 8 -1.74 7.36 -2.81
CA THR A 8 -2.74 7.71 -1.82
C THR A 8 -3.37 6.48 -1.16
N ILE A 9 -3.78 5.50 -1.96
CA ILE A 9 -4.33 4.21 -1.48
C ILE A 9 -3.31 3.48 -0.60
N MET A 10 -2.07 3.39 -1.06
CA MET A 10 -0.98 2.73 -0.32
C MET A 10 -0.75 3.39 1.04
N ARG A 11 -0.71 4.74 1.09
CA ARG A 11 -0.58 5.48 2.34
C ARG A 11 -1.72 5.16 3.30
N TYR A 12 -2.97 5.11 2.83
CA TYR A 12 -4.10 4.77 3.69
C TYR A 12 -4.01 3.35 4.24
N ILE A 13 -3.68 2.37 3.40
CA ILE A 13 -3.56 0.97 3.82
C ILE A 13 -2.42 0.78 4.82
N THR A 14 -1.26 1.40 4.56
CA THR A 14 -0.11 1.39 5.49
C THR A 14 -0.47 2.01 6.84
N ASN A 15 -1.17 3.15 6.84
CA ASN A 15 -1.61 3.79 8.08
C ASN A 15 -2.58 2.91 8.89
N ILE A 16 -3.49 2.21 8.20
CA ILE A 16 -4.42 1.28 8.86
C ILE A 16 -3.65 0.09 9.44
N GLU A 17 -2.76 -0.54 8.66
CA GLU A 17 -1.90 -1.63 9.14
C GLU A 17 -1.15 -1.23 10.42
N ILE A 18 -0.45 -0.09 10.39
CA ILE A 18 0.30 0.44 11.53
C ILE A 18 -0.62 0.66 12.73
N SER A 19 -1.84 1.18 12.52
CA SER A 19 -2.79 1.39 13.61
C SER A 19 -3.21 0.07 14.27
N PHE A 20 -3.45 -0.98 13.48
CA PHE A 20 -3.78 -2.30 14.01
C PHE A 20 -2.62 -2.90 14.82
N GLN A 21 -1.40 -2.87 14.25
CA GLN A 21 -0.22 -3.51 14.85
C GLN A 21 0.33 -2.76 16.06
N ASN A 22 0.39 -1.43 15.99
CA ASN A 22 1.12 -0.63 16.99
C ASN A 22 0.21 0.04 18.02
N ASN A 23 -1.10 0.15 17.75
CA ASN A 23 -2.03 0.81 18.66
C ASN A 23 -3.10 -0.14 19.19
N LEU A 24 -3.88 -0.77 18.31
CA LEU A 24 -5.07 -1.55 18.70
C LEU A 24 -4.72 -2.86 19.39
N ALA A 25 -3.91 -3.73 18.75
CA ALA A 25 -3.54 -5.02 19.32
C ALA A 25 -2.80 -4.89 20.67
N PRO A 26 -1.81 -3.98 20.84
CA PRO A 26 -1.15 -3.79 22.12
C PRO A 26 -2.10 -3.30 23.21
N LYS A 27 -2.99 -2.34 22.91
CA LYS A 27 -3.95 -1.83 23.90
C LYS A 27 -4.96 -2.88 24.34
N LEU A 28 -5.46 -3.69 23.41
CA LEU A 28 -6.35 -4.81 23.72
C LEU A 28 -5.65 -5.87 24.58
N LYS A 29 -4.39 -6.19 24.25
CA LYS A 29 -3.58 -7.10 25.07
C LYS A 29 -3.39 -6.55 26.48
N SER A 30 -2.95 -5.30 26.63
CA SER A 30 -2.80 -4.67 27.95
C SER A 30 -4.10 -4.66 28.75
N LEU A 31 -5.24 -4.41 28.10
CA LEU A 31 -6.55 -4.45 28.75
C LEU A 31 -6.92 -5.87 29.21
N SER A 32 -6.66 -6.90 28.39
CA SER A 32 -6.89 -8.30 28.77
C SER A 32 -6.03 -8.76 29.96
N GLU A 33 -4.86 -8.14 30.15
CA GLU A 33 -3.94 -8.45 31.24
C GLU A 33 -4.25 -7.68 32.54
N THR A 34 -5.19 -6.71 32.51
CA THR A 34 -5.61 -6.01 33.72
C THR A 34 -6.42 -6.91 34.66
N LYS A 35 -5.85 -7.18 35.85
CA LYS A 35 -6.44 -8.04 36.89
C LYS A 35 -7.65 -7.43 37.65
N TYR A 36 -8.34 -6.45 37.08
CA TYR A 36 -9.43 -5.76 37.79
C TYR A 36 -10.70 -6.61 37.97
N TYR A 37 -10.81 -7.77 37.30
CA TYR A 37 -12.06 -8.53 37.18
C TYR A 37 -11.92 -10.01 37.58
N GLU A 38 -11.29 -10.28 38.73
CA GLU A 38 -11.03 -11.64 39.22
C GLU A 38 -12.27 -12.38 39.79
N GLY A 39 -13.48 -11.81 39.71
CA GLY A 39 -14.71 -12.52 40.11
C GLY A 39 -16.03 -11.86 39.66
N GLY A 40 -17.08 -12.68 39.51
CA GLY A 40 -18.44 -12.24 39.14
C GLY A 40 -18.67 -12.07 37.63
N GLU A 41 -19.75 -11.41 37.24
CA GLU A 41 -20.11 -11.15 35.82
C GLU A 41 -19.00 -10.45 35.03
N ALA A 42 -18.08 -9.76 35.70
CA ALA A 42 -16.98 -9.07 35.06
C ALA A 42 -15.86 -10.00 34.57
N SER A 43 -15.72 -11.22 35.12
CA SER A 43 -14.77 -12.20 34.57
C SER A 43 -15.23 -12.71 33.19
N LYS A 44 -16.53 -12.74 32.91
CA LYS A 44 -17.07 -13.09 31.58
C LYS A 44 -16.71 -12.05 30.53
N ALA A 45 -16.54 -10.78 30.92
CA ALA A 45 -16.04 -9.75 30.02
C ALA A 45 -14.58 -10.00 29.60
N MET A 46 -13.80 -10.72 30.42
CA MET A 46 -12.42 -11.11 30.09
C MET A 46 -12.36 -12.08 28.91
N ASP A 47 -13.31 -13.02 28.82
CA ASP A 47 -13.41 -13.96 27.69
C ASP A 47 -13.61 -13.24 26.35
N HIS A 48 -14.41 -12.17 26.34
CA HIS A 48 -14.63 -11.36 25.14
C HIS A 48 -13.37 -10.59 24.68
N TYR A 49 -12.42 -10.28 25.57
CA TYR A 49 -11.17 -9.64 25.16
C TYR A 49 -10.26 -10.57 24.36
N ALA A 50 -10.26 -11.87 24.65
CA ALA A 50 -9.52 -12.84 23.86
C ALA A 50 -10.07 -12.91 22.42
N ASP A 51 -11.39 -12.97 22.27
CA ASP A 51 -12.06 -12.95 20.97
C ASP A 51 -11.80 -11.66 20.19
N MET A 52 -11.89 -10.51 20.88
CA MET A 52 -11.59 -9.21 20.27
C MET A 52 -10.12 -9.09 19.85
N LEU A 53 -9.18 -9.56 20.67
CA LEU A 53 -7.76 -9.57 20.33
C LEU A 53 -7.49 -10.45 19.11
N ASN A 54 -8.08 -11.64 19.06
CA ASN A 54 -7.99 -12.52 17.89
C ASN A 54 -8.52 -11.82 16.63
N LYS A 55 -9.67 -11.14 16.73
CA LYS A 55 -10.25 -10.45 15.57
C LYS A 55 -9.40 -9.26 15.11
N VAL A 56 -8.85 -8.49 16.05
CA VAL A 56 -7.96 -7.38 15.73
C VAL A 56 -6.68 -7.88 15.08
N ASN A 57 -6.11 -8.99 15.55
CA ASN A 57 -4.95 -9.61 14.92
C ASN A 57 -5.26 -10.11 13.50
N GLU A 58 -6.40 -10.78 13.31
CA GLU A 58 -6.85 -11.25 11.99
C GLU A 58 -6.98 -10.09 11.00
N VAL A 59 -7.67 -9.01 11.39
CA VAL A 59 -7.86 -7.82 10.54
C VAL A 59 -6.51 -7.13 10.27
N GLY A 60 -5.66 -7.00 11.30
CA GLY A 60 -4.32 -6.46 11.15
C GLY A 60 -3.47 -7.26 10.16
N ASP A 61 -3.58 -8.59 10.18
CA ASP A 61 -2.90 -9.47 9.23
C ASP A 61 -3.42 -9.32 7.80
N LEU A 62 -4.73 -9.13 7.62
CA LEU A 62 -5.31 -8.85 6.29
C LEU A 62 -4.75 -7.53 5.71
N TYR A 63 -4.69 -6.47 6.52
CA TYR A 63 -4.11 -5.20 6.06
C TYR A 63 -2.62 -5.32 5.75
N ARG A 64 -1.85 -6.07 6.56
CA ARG A 64 -0.44 -6.34 6.29
C ARG A 64 -0.22 -7.10 4.98
N ARG A 65 -1.05 -8.11 4.69
CA ARG A 65 -1.01 -8.85 3.43
C ARG A 65 -1.36 -7.95 2.25
N ALA A 66 -2.46 -7.20 2.34
CA ALA A 66 -2.86 -6.26 1.31
C ALA A 66 -1.77 -5.20 1.03
N ASN A 67 -1.14 -4.67 2.08
CA ASN A 67 -0.04 -3.71 1.93
C ASN A 67 1.16 -4.32 1.20
N SER A 68 1.51 -5.57 1.53
CA SER A 68 2.60 -6.30 0.88
C SER A 68 2.33 -6.55 -0.60
N GLU A 69 1.10 -6.92 -0.96
CA GLU A 69 0.68 -7.13 -2.35
C GLU A 69 0.72 -5.83 -3.16
N ILE A 70 0.22 -4.74 -2.59
CA ILE A 70 0.24 -3.42 -3.24
C ILE A 70 1.67 -2.93 -3.45
N LEU A 71 2.53 -3.08 -2.43
CA LEU A 71 3.96 -2.76 -2.54
C LEU A 71 4.63 -3.55 -3.68
N SER A 72 4.35 -4.85 -3.77
CA SER A 72 4.89 -5.69 -4.83
C SER A 72 4.41 -5.26 -6.22
N MET A 73 3.11 -4.99 -6.36
CA MET A 73 2.53 -4.51 -7.62
C MET A 73 3.14 -3.16 -8.05
N MET A 74 3.32 -2.22 -7.12
CA MET A 74 3.94 -0.93 -7.41
C MET A 74 5.40 -1.09 -7.86
N GLY A 75 6.15 -1.99 -7.23
CA GLY A 75 7.50 -2.32 -7.66
C GLY A 75 7.54 -2.82 -9.11
N GLN A 76 6.61 -3.72 -9.46
CA GLN A 76 6.49 -4.23 -10.84
C GLN A 76 6.10 -3.13 -11.83
N MET A 77 5.20 -2.21 -11.45
CA MET A 77 4.81 -1.10 -12.33
C MET A 77 6.00 -0.15 -12.59
N ILE A 78 6.79 0.18 -11.57
CA ILE A 78 7.99 1.00 -11.73
C ILE A 78 9.01 0.32 -12.66
N GLU A 79 9.20 -0.99 -12.50
CA GLU A 79 10.10 -1.77 -13.35
C GLU A 79 9.62 -1.78 -14.80
N GLN A 80 8.32 -1.98 -15.03
CA GLN A 80 7.72 -1.94 -16.36
C GLN A 80 7.82 -0.56 -17.01
N ASP A 81 7.55 0.52 -16.27
CA ASP A 81 7.68 1.89 -16.77
C ASP A 81 9.13 2.23 -17.13
N THR A 82 10.08 1.78 -16.30
CA THR A 82 11.51 1.94 -16.56
C THR A 82 11.92 1.21 -17.84
N LYS A 83 11.48 -0.03 -18.00
CA LYS A 83 11.75 -0.83 -19.20
C LYS A 83 11.13 -0.19 -20.44
N LEU A 84 9.88 0.26 -20.37
CA LEU A 84 9.20 0.93 -21.48
C LEU A 84 9.93 2.20 -21.91
N ARG A 85 10.38 3.01 -20.94
CA ARG A 85 11.21 4.20 -21.21
C ARG A 85 12.50 3.82 -21.93
N ASP A 86 13.21 2.82 -21.45
CA ASP A 86 14.50 2.42 -22.01
C ASP A 86 14.32 1.82 -23.41
N ASP A 87 13.30 0.98 -23.62
CA ASP A 87 12.94 0.44 -24.93
C ASP A 87 12.59 1.56 -25.93
N PHE A 88 11.86 2.58 -25.48
CA PHE A 88 11.56 3.76 -26.31
C PHE A 88 12.83 4.53 -26.70
N ILE A 89 13.71 4.85 -25.74
CA ILE A 89 14.97 5.56 -26.01
C ILE A 89 15.85 4.75 -26.96
N ASN A 90 15.98 3.44 -26.74
CA ASN A 90 16.76 2.56 -27.59
C ASN A 90 16.19 2.50 -29.02
N GLY A 91 14.86 2.48 -29.15
CA GLY A 91 14.19 2.55 -30.45
C GLY A 91 14.47 3.86 -31.20
N LEU A 92 14.51 5.00 -30.51
CA LEU A 92 14.88 6.29 -31.09
C LEU A 92 16.34 6.31 -31.58
N VAL A 93 17.26 5.78 -30.77
CA VAL A 93 18.68 5.71 -31.15
C VAL A 93 18.89 4.81 -32.37
N ALA A 94 18.08 3.76 -32.50
CA ALA A 94 18.15 2.82 -33.61
C ALA A 94 17.57 3.36 -34.93
N ASP A 95 16.75 4.43 -34.91
CA ASP A 95 16.11 5.02 -36.09
C ASP A 95 16.22 6.57 -36.10
N PRO A 96 17.24 7.12 -36.77
CA PRO A 96 17.43 8.56 -36.89
C PRO A 96 16.26 9.31 -37.58
N ALA A 97 15.50 8.63 -38.44
CA ALA A 97 14.36 9.24 -39.13
C ALA A 97 13.17 9.44 -38.17
N LEU A 98 12.98 8.51 -37.22
CA LEU A 98 11.98 8.66 -36.15
C LEU A 98 12.26 9.87 -35.26
N VAL A 99 13.52 10.09 -34.90
CA VAL A 99 13.94 11.28 -34.13
C VAL A 99 13.59 12.57 -34.88
N GLN A 100 13.92 12.63 -36.17
CA GLN A 100 13.69 13.82 -36.99
C GLN A 100 12.20 14.11 -37.24
N ASN A 101 11.38 13.06 -37.34
CA ASN A 101 9.92 13.20 -37.44
C ASN A 101 9.31 13.75 -36.14
N LEU A 102 9.78 13.30 -34.97
CA LEU A 102 9.31 13.81 -33.67
C LEU A 102 9.70 15.28 -33.44
N GLU A 103 10.92 15.68 -33.82
CA GLU A 103 11.36 17.08 -33.78
C GLU A 103 10.51 18.00 -34.69
N THR A 104 10.04 17.46 -35.81
CA THR A 104 9.19 18.20 -36.75
C THR A 104 7.78 18.37 -36.19
N LEU A 105 7.18 17.29 -35.68
CA LEU A 105 5.88 17.33 -35.01
C LEU A 105 5.85 18.25 -33.78
N GLY A 106 6.92 18.26 -32.97
CA GLY A 106 7.03 19.14 -31.80
C GLY A 106 7.12 20.62 -32.17
N ARG A 107 7.70 20.96 -33.34
CA ARG A 107 7.78 22.34 -33.84
C ARG A 107 6.47 22.84 -34.42
N ASP A 108 5.67 21.96 -35.02
CA ASP A 108 4.37 22.32 -35.58
C ASP A 108 3.34 22.62 -34.48
N HIS A 109 3.46 22.00 -33.30
CA HIS A 109 2.59 22.26 -32.15
C HIS A 109 2.84 23.61 -31.45
N ILE A 110 3.98 24.26 -31.67
CA ILE A 110 4.34 25.57 -31.08
C ILE A 110 3.95 26.74 -32.00
N ARG A 111 3.57 26.45 -33.26
CA ARG A 111 3.26 27.48 -34.28
C ARG A 111 1.78 27.58 -34.67
N GLY A 112 0.88 26.83 -34.05
CA GLY A 112 -0.57 26.96 -34.18
C GLY A 112 -1.18 27.66 -32.98
#